data_AF-A0A183DDY5-F1
#
_entry.id   AF-A0A183DDY5-F1
#
_cell.length_a   1.000
_cell.length_b   1.000
_cell.length_c   1.000
_cell.angle_alpha   90.00
_cell.angle_beta   90.00
_cell.angle_gamma   90.00
#
_symmetry.space_group_name_H-M   'P 1'
#
loop_
_entity.id
_entity.type
_entity.pdbx_description
1 polymer ?
#
loop_
_entity_poly.entity_id
_entity_poly.type
_entity_poly.pdbx_seq_one_letter_code
_entity_poly.pdbx_strand_id
1 'polypeptide(L)'
;MSDLIKKSKTTNAAALAAVDSLNASDSVKNILRKIVSVVNDYKLSSDEQNEQIDGILDGLSEQEQEEVDSSIEMLKLCELLCINES
;
A
#
# COMPACT_ATOMS: atom_id res chain seq x y z
N MET A 1 -4.69 25.40 -1.80
CA MET A 1 -4.74 24.17 -2.62
C MET A 1 -3.36 23.48 -2.76
N SER A 2 -2.24 24.10 -2.32
CA SER A 2 -0.88 23.55 -2.49
C SER A 2 -0.39 22.60 -1.37
N ASP A 3 -0.88 22.74 -0.14
CA ASP A 3 -0.28 22.04 1.00
C ASP A 3 -0.85 20.62 1.20
N LEU A 4 -2.11 20.40 0.84
CA LEU A 4 -2.73 19.07 0.81
C LEU A 4 -2.05 18.15 -0.22
N ILE A 5 -1.74 18.69 -1.42
CA ILE A 5 -1.05 17.96 -2.48
C ILE A 5 0.40 17.63 -2.07
N LYS A 6 1.08 18.54 -1.36
CA LYS A 6 2.43 18.29 -0.84
C LYS A 6 2.43 17.19 0.22
N LYS A 7 1.51 17.26 1.19
CA LYS A 7 1.38 16.26 2.28
C LYS A 7 1.07 14.87 1.71
N SER A 8 0.15 14.79 0.76
CA SER A 8 -0.20 13.60 -0.01
C SER A 8 1.00 12.96 -0.74
N LYS A 9 1.80 13.76 -1.47
CA LYS A 9 2.98 13.25 -2.18
C LYS A 9 4.03 12.67 -1.24
N THR A 10 4.23 13.28 -0.07
CA THR A 10 5.10 12.74 0.99
C THR A 10 4.57 11.44 1.58
N THR A 11 3.25 11.30 1.77
CA THR A 11 2.65 10.06 2.28
C THR A 11 2.80 8.90 1.27
N ASN A 12 2.61 9.15 -0.03
CA ASN A 12 2.82 8.14 -1.06
C ASN A 12 4.29 7.70 -1.16
N ALA A 13 5.23 8.65 -1.14
CA ALA A 13 6.66 8.33 -1.16
C ALA A 13 7.10 7.51 0.09
N ALA A 14 6.57 7.83 1.27
CA ALA A 14 6.84 7.08 2.49
C ALA A 14 6.24 5.66 2.44
N ALA A 15 5.02 5.50 1.93
CA ALA A 15 4.39 4.20 1.77
C ALA A 15 5.17 3.30 0.78
N LEU A 16 5.63 3.85 -0.34
CA LEU A 16 6.48 3.11 -1.29
C LEU A 16 7.82 2.72 -0.68
N ALA A 17 8.47 3.62 0.09
CA ALA A 17 9.71 3.30 0.79
C ALA A 17 9.51 2.20 1.85
N ALA A 18 8.37 2.21 2.55
CA ALA A 18 8.02 1.16 3.49
C ALA A 18 7.88 -0.20 2.77
N VAL A 19 7.20 -0.24 1.62
CA VAL A 19 7.10 -1.45 0.79
C VAL A 19 8.48 -1.95 0.35
N ASP A 20 9.36 -1.05 -0.08
CA ASP A 20 10.72 -1.41 -0.50
C ASP A 20 11.53 -2.05 0.65
N SER A 21 11.30 -1.59 1.88
CA SER A 21 11.98 -2.06 3.09
C SER A 21 11.45 -3.40 3.63
N LEU A 22 10.30 -3.89 3.17
CA LEU A 22 9.73 -5.16 3.62
C LEU A 22 10.67 -6.33 3.30
N ASN A 23 10.70 -7.31 4.19
CA ASN A 23 11.36 -8.59 3.92
C ASN A 23 10.38 -9.55 3.19
N ALA A 24 9.98 -9.16 1.98
CA ALA A 24 9.04 -9.88 1.13
C ALA A 24 9.65 -10.14 -0.26
N SER A 25 9.06 -11.06 -1.03
CA SER A 25 9.48 -11.33 -2.41
C SER A 25 9.28 -10.11 -3.32
N ASP A 26 10.07 -10.00 -4.39
CA ASP A 26 9.93 -8.90 -5.35
C ASP A 26 8.56 -8.88 -6.03
N SER A 27 7.93 -10.05 -6.21
CA SER A 27 6.55 -10.17 -6.71
C SER A 27 5.58 -9.45 -5.77
N VAL A 28 5.64 -9.79 -4.47
CA VAL A 28 4.79 -9.20 -3.42
C VAL A 28 5.04 -7.71 -3.29
N LYS A 29 6.31 -7.26 -3.30
CA LYS A 29 6.64 -5.83 -3.30
C LYS A 29 6.04 -5.10 -4.50
N ASN A 30 6.09 -5.70 -5.70
CA ASN A 30 5.46 -5.11 -6.88
C ASN A 30 3.94 -5.01 -6.76
N ILE A 31 3.28 -6.02 -6.18
CA ILE A 31 1.85 -6.00 -5.91
C ILE A 31 1.50 -4.89 -4.91
N LEU A 32 2.22 -4.82 -3.79
CA LEU A 32 2.02 -3.79 -2.77
C LEU A 32 2.24 -2.37 -3.32
N ARG A 33 3.25 -2.17 -4.19
CA ARG A 33 3.44 -0.87 -4.88
C ARG A 33 2.25 -0.50 -5.77
N LYS A 34 1.63 -1.48 -6.45
CA LYS A 34 0.41 -1.23 -7.24
C LYS A 34 -0.75 -0.83 -6.33
N ILE A 35 -0.97 -1.56 -5.23
CA ILE A 35 -2.02 -1.23 -4.24
C ILE A 35 -1.82 0.18 -3.69
N VAL A 36 -0.60 0.53 -3.26
CA VAL A 36 -0.24 1.89 -2.78
C VAL A 36 -0.51 2.95 -3.86
N SER A 37 -0.25 2.65 -5.13
CA SER A 37 -0.55 3.57 -6.23
C SER A 37 -2.06 3.79 -6.43
N VAL A 38 -2.87 2.74 -6.30
CA VAL A 38 -4.34 2.82 -6.43
C VAL A 38 -4.94 3.62 -5.29
N VAL A 39 -4.57 3.31 -4.04
CA VAL A 39 -5.06 4.02 -2.84
C VAL A 39 -4.69 5.52 -2.86
N ASN A 40 -3.53 5.86 -3.44
CA ASN A 40 -3.10 7.25 -3.58
C ASN A 40 -3.55 7.93 -4.88
N ASP A 41 -4.35 7.27 -5.73
CA ASP A 41 -4.96 7.93 -6.88
C ASP A 41 -6.24 8.68 -6.46
N TYR A 42 -6.09 9.98 -6.19
CA TYR A 42 -7.18 10.88 -5.79
C TYR A 42 -8.20 11.14 -6.90
N LYS A 43 -7.97 10.64 -8.12
CA LYS A 43 -8.98 10.69 -9.18
C LYS A 43 -10.02 9.59 -9.04
N LEU A 44 -9.69 8.52 -8.33
CA LEU A 44 -10.59 7.41 -8.04
C LEU A 44 -11.38 7.71 -6.78
N SER A 45 -12.66 7.38 -6.80
CA SER A 45 -13.49 7.24 -5.61
C SER A 45 -13.05 6.02 -4.79
N SER A 46 -13.46 5.95 -3.52
CA SER A 46 -13.13 4.81 -2.66
C SER A 46 -13.66 3.48 -3.22
N ASP A 47 -14.82 3.49 -3.89
CA ASP A 47 -15.38 2.29 -4.51
C ASP A 47 -14.54 1.84 -5.72
N GLU A 48 -14.11 2.77 -6.57
CA GLU A 48 -13.22 2.48 -7.71
C GLU A 48 -11.83 2.03 -7.25
N GLN A 49 -11.33 2.55 -6.13
CA GLN A 49 -10.08 2.09 -5.52
C GLN A 49 -10.22 0.65 -5.03
N ASN A 50 -11.32 0.31 -4.36
CA ASN A 50 -11.58 -1.06 -3.90
C ASN A 50 -11.70 -2.03 -5.08
N GLU A 51 -12.47 -1.69 -6.12
CA GLU A 51 -12.62 -2.54 -7.32
C GLU A 51 -11.27 -2.83 -8.00
N GLN A 52 -10.39 -1.82 -8.10
CA GLN A 52 -9.06 -2.03 -8.65
C GLN A 52 -8.14 -2.86 -7.76
N ILE A 53 -8.24 -2.71 -6.44
CA ILE A 53 -7.47 -3.53 -5.48
C ILE A 53 -7.94 -4.98 -5.56
N ASP A 54 -9.25 -5.23 -5.56
CA ASP A 54 -9.82 -6.57 -5.68
C ASP A 54 -9.36 -7.23 -6.99
N GLY A 55 -9.38 -6.49 -8.11
CA GLY A 55 -8.86 -6.98 -9.39
C GLY A 55 -7.35 -7.29 -9.39
N ILE A 56 -6.55 -6.59 -8.58
CA ILE A 56 -5.13 -6.91 -8.38
C ILE A 56 -4.99 -8.21 -7.59
N LEU A 57 -5.80 -8.41 -6.54
CA LEU A 57 -5.75 -9.56 -5.65
C LEU A 57 -6.29 -10.84 -6.31
N ASP A 58 -7.35 -10.74 -7.11
CA ASP A 58 -7.94 -11.86 -7.84
C ASP A 58 -6.98 -12.51 -8.85
N GLY A 59 -5.99 -11.75 -9.33
CA GLY A 59 -4.96 -12.23 -10.25
C GLY A 59 -3.80 -13.00 -9.60
N LEU A 60 -3.81 -13.13 -8.27
CA LEU A 60 -2.71 -13.72 -7.50
C LEU A 60 -2.96 -15.20 -7.21
N SER A 61 -1.86 -15.94 -7.03
CA SER A 61 -1.95 -17.28 -6.43
C SER A 61 -2.31 -17.18 -4.94
N GLU A 62 -2.86 -18.25 -4.35
CA GLU A 62 -3.17 -18.30 -2.91
C GLU A 62 -1.95 -17.96 -2.04
N GLN A 63 -0.77 -18.43 -2.43
CA GLN A 63 0.48 -18.14 -1.72
C GLN A 63 0.87 -16.66 -1.80
N GLU A 64 0.68 -16.02 -2.96
CA GLU A 64 0.93 -14.58 -3.11
C GLU A 64 -0.09 -13.74 -2.35
N GLN A 65 -1.36 -14.16 -2.30
CA GLN A 65 -2.37 -13.50 -1.47
C GLN A 65 -1.99 -13.56 0.01
N GLU A 66 -1.58 -14.73 0.51
CA GLU A 66 -1.18 -14.91 1.91
C GLU A 66 0.06 -14.06 2.27
N GLU A 67 1.06 -13.99 1.39
CA GLU A 67 2.23 -13.13 1.59
C GLU A 67 1.88 -11.63 1.53
N VAL A 68 0.97 -11.23 0.64
CA VAL A 68 0.48 -9.84 0.52
C VAL A 68 -0.30 -9.44 1.77
N ASP A 69 -1.24 -10.27 2.23
CA ASP A 69 -2.04 -10.00 3.42
C ASP A 69 -1.16 -9.89 4.67
N SER A 70 -0.23 -10.83 4.85
CA SER A 70 0.76 -10.78 5.94
C SER A 70 1.60 -9.51 5.90
N SER A 71 1.98 -9.06 4.70
CA SER A 71 2.76 -7.84 4.50
C SER A 71 1.94 -6.58 4.77
N ILE A 72 0.66 -6.55 4.42
CA ILE A 72 -0.27 -5.44 4.73
C ILE A 72 -0.46 -5.32 6.24
N GLU A 73 -0.65 -6.43 6.95
CA GLU A 73 -0.74 -6.42 8.42
C GLU A 73 0.55 -5.88 9.04
N MET A 74 1.71 -6.27 8.51
CA MET A 74 3.00 -5.77 9.00
C MET A 74 3.16 -4.26 8.75
N LEU A 75 2.73 -3.75 7.60
CA LEU A 75 2.72 -2.31 7.31
C LEU A 75 1.80 -1.54 8.26
N LYS A 76 0.59 -2.06 8.56
CA LYS A 76 -0.33 -1.46 9.54
C LYS A 76 0.26 -1.46 10.96
N LEU A 77 0.95 -2.52 11.35
CA LEU A 77 1.66 -2.60 12.64
C LEU A 77 2.82 -1.61 12.71
N CYS A 78 3.57 -1.42 11.61
CA CYS A 78 4.62 -0.39 11.54
C CYS A 78 4.03 1.02 11.67
N GLU A 79 2.88 1.32 11.05
CA GLU A 79 2.19 2.60 11.23
C GLU A 79 1.76 2.82 12.70
N LEU A 80 1.20 1.79 13.35
CA LEU A 80 0.81 1.83 14.76
C LEU A 80 2.00 2.01 15.71
N LEU A 81 3.13 1.35 15.44
CA LEU A 81 4.35 1.47 16.26
C LEU A 81 5.02 2.83 16.06
N CYS A 82 5.02 3.38 14.84
CA CYS A 82 5.56 4.71 14.57
C CYS A 82 4.69 5.86 15.11
N ILE A 83 3.38 5.65 15.31
CA ILE A 83 2.49 6.64 15.95
C ILE A 83 2.66 6.64 17.47
N ASN A 84 3.02 5.50 18.07
CA ASN A 84 3.23 5.37 19.52
C ASN A 84 4.62 5.83 20.03
N GLU A 85 5.48 6.34 19.15
CA GLU A 85 6.74 7.01 19.53
C GLU A 85 6.63 8.56 19.52
N SER A 86 5.42 9.13 19.67
CA SER A 86 5.22 10.57 19.88
C SER A 86 4.87 10.91 21.33
#